data_AF-A0A419YPV9-F1
#
_entry.id   AF-A0A419YPV9-F1
#
_cell.length_a   1.000
_cell.length_b   1.000
_cell.length_c   1.000
_cell.angle_alpha   90.00
_cell.angle_beta   90.00
_cell.angle_gamma   90.00
#
_symmetry.space_group_name_H-M   'P 1'
#
loop_
_entity.id
_entity.type
_entity.pdbx_description
1 polymer ?
#
loop_
_entity_poly.entity_id
_entity_poly.type
_entity_poly.pdbx_seq_one_letter_code
_entity_poly.pdbx_strand_id
1 'polypeptide(L)'
;MVEPALGGDRGRWGQYAAAVARWETLTRPAPAPTDEGGRLRPEFVEWMQGLDAGWVTATPGLGRPAQLTALGNGVVPQQAARALELLAPPLGRCPHCRIR
;
A
#
# COMPACT_ATOMS: atom_id res chain seq x y z
N MET A 1 28.64 -5.82 -16.19
CA MET A 1 28.25 -5.64 -14.77
C MET A 1 27.11 -6.61 -14.51
N VAL A 2 27.33 -7.61 -13.65
CA VAL A 2 26.27 -8.51 -13.17
C VAL A 2 25.61 -7.82 -11.98
N GLU A 3 24.36 -7.41 -12.15
CA GLU A 3 23.49 -6.95 -11.06
C GLU A 3 23.31 -8.12 -10.07
N PRO A 4 23.44 -7.91 -8.75
CA PRO A 4 23.18 -8.96 -7.79
C PRO A 4 21.69 -9.29 -7.86
N ALA A 5 21.37 -10.52 -8.24
CA ALA A 5 20.01 -11.01 -8.17
C ALA A 5 19.59 -11.05 -6.68
N LEU A 6 18.94 -9.98 -6.21
CA LEU A 6 18.01 -10.08 -5.09
C LEU A 6 16.91 -11.03 -5.57
N GLY A 7 17.13 -12.33 -5.37
CA GLY A 7 16.35 -13.42 -5.93
C GLY A 7 14.97 -13.47 -5.32
N GLY A 8 14.09 -12.56 -5.75
CA GLY A 8 12.66 -12.72 -5.56
C GLY A 8 12.18 -13.95 -6.32
N ASP A 9 11.13 -14.61 -5.82
CA ASP A 9 10.52 -15.77 -6.44
C ASP A 9 9.97 -15.42 -7.84
N ARG A 10 10.81 -15.55 -8.87
CA ARG A 10 10.46 -15.31 -10.27
C ARG A 10 9.42 -16.29 -10.78
N GLY A 11 9.29 -17.47 -10.17
CA GLY A 11 8.26 -18.44 -10.54
C GLY A 11 6.86 -17.93 -10.20
N ARG A 12 6.71 -17.34 -9.02
CA ARG A 12 5.43 -16.76 -8.57
C ARG A 12 5.14 -15.37 -9.13
N TRP A 13 6.16 -14.50 -9.22
CA TRP A 13 5.96 -13.08 -9.48
C TRP A 13 6.44 -12.59 -10.85
N GLY A 14 7.10 -13.46 -11.64
CA GLY A 14 7.61 -13.11 -12.97
C GLY A 14 8.51 -11.86 -12.93
N GLN A 15 8.24 -10.92 -13.83
CA GLN A 15 8.97 -9.65 -13.92
C GLN A 15 8.87 -8.77 -12.67
N TYR A 16 7.86 -8.98 -11.82
CA TYR A 16 7.64 -8.17 -10.62
C TYR A 16 8.40 -8.67 -9.39
N ALA A 17 9.11 -9.80 -9.48
CA ALA A 17 9.76 -10.44 -8.35
C ALA A 17 10.70 -9.50 -7.57
N ALA A 18 11.49 -8.68 -8.27
CA ALA A 18 12.38 -7.72 -7.62
C ALA A 18 11.62 -6.59 -6.90
N ALA A 19 10.49 -6.14 -7.47
CA ALA A 19 9.65 -5.12 -6.84
C ALA A 19 8.94 -5.67 -5.61
N VAL A 20 8.39 -6.90 -5.71
CA VAL A 20 7.75 -7.59 -4.60
C VAL A 20 8.75 -7.82 -3.46
N ALA A 21 9.94 -8.36 -3.75
CA ALA A 21 10.96 -8.60 -2.73
C ALA A 21 11.33 -7.32 -1.98
N ARG A 22 11.53 -6.20 -2.68
CA ARG A 22 11.77 -4.89 -2.03
C ARG A 22 10.59 -4.48 -1.17
N TRP A 23 9.37 -4.63 -1.66
CA TRP A 23 8.19 -4.22 -0.91
C TRP A 23 7.97 -5.08 0.34
N GLU A 24 8.25 -6.38 0.27
CA GLU A 24 8.21 -7.29 1.43
C GLU A 24 9.18 -6.87 2.53
N THR A 25 10.36 -6.32 2.19
CA THR A 25 11.31 -5.80 3.19
C THR A 25 10.83 -4.54 3.90
N LEU A 26 9.98 -3.75 3.25
CA LEU A 26 9.45 -2.49 3.78
C LEU A 26 8.12 -2.65 4.52
N THR A 27 7.41 -3.76 4.27
CA THR A 27 6.07 -4.00 4.79
C THR A 27 6.00 -5.32 5.55
N ARG A 28 5.56 -6.39 4.87
CA ARG A 28 5.40 -7.75 5.34
C ARG A 28 5.45 -8.71 4.14
N PRO A 29 5.57 -10.03 4.34
CA PRO A 29 5.49 -11.00 3.23
C PRO A 29 4.22 -10.82 2.39
N ALA A 30 4.34 -10.98 1.08
CA ALA A 30 3.26 -10.74 0.14
C ALA A 30 2.17 -11.81 0.27
N PRO A 31 0.91 -11.42 0.56
CA PRO A 31 -0.22 -12.33 0.50
C PRO A 31 -0.38 -12.97 -0.89
N ALA A 32 -1.15 -14.05 -0.98
CA ALA A 32 -1.51 -14.60 -2.28
C ALA A 32 -2.27 -13.54 -3.10
N PRO A 33 -1.88 -13.28 -4.37
CA PRO A 33 -2.50 -12.22 -5.15
C PRO A 33 -3.93 -12.55 -5.56
N THR A 34 -4.24 -13.83 -5.72
CA THR A 34 -5.55 -14.34 -6.11
C THR A 34 -6.01 -15.48 -5.20
N ASP A 35 -7.32 -15.69 -5.14
CA ASP A 35 -7.91 -16.90 -4.57
C ASP A 35 -7.81 -18.08 -5.56
N GLU A 36 -8.32 -19.25 -5.17
CA GLU A 36 -8.32 -20.47 -5.98
C GLU A 36 -9.09 -20.30 -7.31
N GLY A 37 -10.06 -19.39 -7.35
CA GLY A 37 -10.83 -19.04 -8.55
C GLY A 37 -10.16 -17.97 -9.41
N GLY A 38 -8.91 -17.59 -9.11
CA GLY A 38 -8.17 -16.56 -9.85
C GLY A 38 -8.65 -15.13 -9.58
N ARG A 39 -9.48 -14.90 -8.56
CA ARG A 39 -10.01 -13.57 -8.25
C ARG A 39 -9.06 -12.82 -7.32
N LEU A 40 -8.85 -11.53 -7.59
CA LEU A 40 -7.97 -10.65 -6.82
C LEU A 40 -8.30 -10.66 -5.32
N ARG A 41 -7.31 -10.87 -4.46
CA ARG A 41 -7.52 -10.86 -3.01
C ARG A 41 -7.45 -9.45 -2.44
N PRO A 42 -8.45 -8.99 -1.66
CA PRO A 42 -8.41 -7.68 -1.00
C PRO A 42 -7.16 -7.49 -0.13
N GLU A 43 -6.72 -8.54 0.55
CA GLU A 43 -5.55 -8.51 1.44
C GLU A 43 -4.26 -8.21 0.66
N PHE A 44 -4.18 -8.68 -0.59
CA PHE A 44 -3.07 -8.35 -1.48
C PHE A 44 -3.11 -6.90 -1.93
N VAL A 45 -4.30 -6.34 -2.22
CA VAL A 45 -4.44 -4.92 -2.58
C VAL A 45 -4.11 -4.01 -1.41
N GLU A 46 -4.57 -4.35 -0.20
CA GLU A 46 -4.21 -3.65 1.05
C GLU A 46 -2.70 -3.66 1.28
N TRP A 47 -2.05 -4.82 1.05
CA TRP A 47 -0.61 -4.95 1.10
C TRP A 47 0.12 -4.12 0.03
N MET A 48 -0.38 -4.10 -1.22
CA MET A 48 0.21 -3.27 -2.29
C MET A 48 0.20 -1.78 -1.95
N GLN A 49 -0.82 -1.32 -1.23
CA GLN A 49 -0.90 0.07 -0.76
C GLN A 49 -0.03 0.35 0.46
N GLY A 50 0.58 -0.68 1.06
CA GLY A 50 1.40 -0.54 2.27
C GLY A 50 0.60 -0.22 3.52
N LEU A 51 -0.69 -0.57 3.51
CA LEU A 51 -1.55 -0.48 4.67
C LEU A 51 -1.24 -1.64 5.64
N ASP A 52 -1.46 -1.40 6.93
CA ASP A 52 -1.38 -2.46 7.94
C ASP A 52 -2.36 -3.60 7.62
N ALA A 53 -1.98 -4.82 8.01
CA ALA A 53 -2.83 -5.99 7.77
C ALA A 53 -4.16 -5.84 8.52
N GLY A 54 -5.26 -5.98 7.79
CA GLY A 54 -6.61 -5.83 8.33
C GLY A 54 -7.17 -4.41 8.27
N TRP A 55 -6.42 -3.41 7.80
CA TRP A 55 -6.85 -2.01 7.78
C TRP A 55 -8.24 -1.80 7.16
N VAL A 56 -8.48 -2.39 5.98
CA VAL A 56 -9.81 -2.50 5.36
C VAL A 56 -10.38 -3.89 5.58
N THR A 57 -9.54 -4.92 5.43
CA THR A 57 -9.99 -6.31 5.29
C THR A 57 -10.50 -6.95 6.58
N ALA A 58 -10.19 -6.38 7.76
CA ALA A 58 -10.74 -6.79 9.04
C ALA A 58 -11.95 -5.96 9.50
N THR A 59 -12.52 -5.11 8.64
CA THR A 59 -13.69 -4.29 8.99
C THR A 59 -14.94 -5.17 9.14
N PRO A 60 -15.58 -5.20 10.33
CA PRO A 60 -16.76 -6.04 10.56
C PRO A 60 -17.91 -5.70 9.60
N GLY A 61 -18.52 -6.73 9.01
CA GLY A 61 -19.64 -6.59 8.09
C GLY A 61 -19.28 -6.13 6.68
N LEU A 62 -18.00 -5.86 6.38
CA LEU A 62 -17.58 -5.40 5.06
C LEU A 62 -17.31 -6.59 4.12
N GLY A 63 -18.20 -6.81 3.16
CA GLY A 63 -18.04 -7.88 2.16
C GLY A 63 -16.93 -7.59 1.14
N ARG A 64 -16.38 -8.65 0.52
CA ARG A 64 -15.27 -8.58 -0.46
C ARG A 64 -15.44 -7.51 -1.55
N PRO A 65 -16.61 -7.34 -2.22
CA PRO A 65 -16.77 -6.29 -3.22
C PRO A 65 -16.59 -4.88 -2.63
N ALA A 66 -17.15 -4.63 -1.44
CA ALA A 66 -17.04 -3.35 -0.77
C ALA A 66 -15.61 -3.07 -0.30
N GLN A 67 -14.89 -4.09 0.17
CA GLN A 67 -13.46 -3.97 0.50
C GLN A 67 -12.63 -3.55 -0.73
N LEU A 68 -12.83 -4.21 -1.88
CA LEU A 68 -12.13 -3.87 -3.12
C LEU A 68 -12.50 -2.48 -3.63
N THR A 69 -13.77 -2.07 -3.51
CA THR A 69 -14.20 -0.70 -3.84
C THR A 69 -13.51 0.32 -2.92
N ALA A 70 -13.44 0.07 -1.62
CA ALA A 70 -12.77 0.96 -0.67
C ALA A 70 -11.27 1.07 -0.97
N LEU A 71 -10.60 -0.07 -1.19
CA LEU A 71 -9.18 -0.11 -1.55
C LEU A 71 -8.93 0.56 -2.92
N GLY A 72 -9.77 0.30 -3.92
CA GLY A 72 -9.64 0.88 -5.26
C GLY A 72 -9.83 2.39 -5.31
N ASN A 73 -10.63 2.95 -4.40
CA ASN A 73 -10.79 4.41 -4.23
C ASN A 73 -9.83 5.00 -3.18
N GLY A 74 -9.02 4.16 -2.53
CA GLY A 74 -8.03 4.56 -1.56
C GLY A 74 -6.78 5.18 -2.20
N VAL A 75 -5.76 5.41 -1.37
CA VAL A 75 -4.47 5.97 -1.78
C VAL A 75 -3.33 5.15 -1.19
N VAL A 76 -2.15 5.22 -1.82
CA VAL A 76 -0.90 4.72 -1.21
C VAL A 76 -0.45 5.75 -0.17
N PRO A 77 -0.49 5.47 1.15
CA PRO A 77 -0.28 6.48 2.19
C PRO A 77 1.08 7.16 2.10
N GLN A 78 2.13 6.45 1.68
CA GLN A 78 3.47 7.00 1.52
C GLN A 78 3.51 8.05 0.39
N GLN A 79 2.79 7.81 -0.70
CA GLN A 79 2.67 8.78 -1.80
C GLN A 79 1.80 9.97 -1.39
N ALA A 80 0.70 9.72 -0.67
CA ALA A 80 -0.18 10.77 -0.16
C ALA A 80 0.55 11.68 0.84
N ALA A 81 1.30 11.11 1.78
CA ALA A 81 2.12 11.85 2.73
C ALA A 81 3.13 12.74 2.00
N ARG A 82 3.85 12.19 1.01
CA ARG A 82 4.80 12.98 0.21
C ARG A 82 4.11 14.10 -0.58
N ALA A 83 2.93 13.85 -1.13
CA ALA A 83 2.16 14.87 -1.82
C ALA A 83 1.75 16.01 -0.85
N LEU A 84 1.35 15.68 0.38
CA LEU A 84 1.05 16.68 1.40
C LEU A 84 2.30 17.51 1.77
N GLU A 85 3.47 16.91 1.94
CA GLU A 85 4.71 17.67 2.18
C GLU A 85 5.05 18.66 1.06
N LEU A 86 4.75 18.29 -0.19
CA LEU A 86 5.05 19.11 -1.36
C LEU A 86 4.01 20.18 -1.63
N LEU A 87 2.73 19.89 -1.36
CA LEU A 87 1.60 20.68 -1.83
C LEU A 87 0.83 21.38 -0.70
N ALA A 88 0.92 20.90 0.54
CA ALA A 88 0.22 21.53 1.65
C ALA A 88 1.01 22.77 2.11
N PRO A 89 0.41 23.97 2.08
CA PRO A 89 1.02 25.12 2.73
C PRO A 89 1.15 24.83 4.23
N PRO A 90 2.11 25.45 4.94
CA PRO A 90 2.16 25.36 6.40
C PRO A 90 0.77 25.71 6.95
N LEU A 91 0.22 24.87 7.83
CA LEU A 91 -0.98 25.23 8.56
C LEU A 91 -0.67 26.53 9.29
N GLY A 92 -1.21 27.63 8.76
CA GLY A 92 -0.83 28.97 9.18
C GLY A 92 -1.10 29.10 10.67
N ARG A 93 -0.05 29.45 11.44
CA ARG A 93 -0.27 30.00 12.78
C ARG A 93 -1.30 31.11 12.63
N CYS A 94 -2.34 31.08 13.46
CA CYS A 94 -3.34 32.14 13.47
C CYS A 94 -2.61 33.50 13.46
N PRO A 95 -2.87 34.38 12.47
CA PRO A 95 -2.22 35.69 12.39
C PRO A 95 -2.37 36.51 13.68
N HIS A 96 -3.42 36.21 14.46
CA HIS A 96 -3.74 36.83 15.74
C HIS A 96 -2.95 36.28 16.94
N CYS A 97 -2.18 35.20 16.79
CA CYS A 97 -1.52 34.50 17.89
C CYS A 97 0.00 34.79 17.99
N ARG A 98 0.49 35.83 17.30
CA ARG A 98 1.90 36.30 17.38
C ARG A 98 2.10 37.62 18.14
N ILE A 99 1.05 38.17 18.76
CA ILE A 99 1.19 39.37 19.59
C ILE A 99 1.19 38.95 21.06
N ARG A 100 2.35 38.50 21.56
CA ARG A 100 2.72 38.65 22.96
C ARG A 100 4.23 38.61 23.13
#